data_AF-A0A8T1Q5T3-F1
#
_entry.id   AF-A0A8T1Q5T3-F1
#
_cell.length_a   1.000
_cell.length_b   1.000
_cell.length_c   1.000
_cell.angle_alpha   90.00
_cell.angle_beta   90.00
_cell.angle_gamma   90.00
#
_symmetry.space_group_name_H-M   'P 1'
#
loop_
_entity.id
_entity.type
_entity.pdbx_description
1 polymer ?
#
loop_
_entity_poly.entity_id
_entity_poly.type
_entity_poly.pdbx_seq_one_letter_code
_entity_poly.pdbx_strand_id
1 'polypeptide(L)'
;MERIRSQRRVQIDESQLPKYQDDHEEEGKSGMRFRSSDNSRTENQEPFMGVKVRRKASLHRDYRGDYIDVASHPYLIKLLQKQGDKQVMFADKVLKFTSSGKMKRRILLITDFAIYILDPETDALKRRIALAAIDKMCLSELSDNFFAIIIPTEYDLLMASTRKTEIVTVLIEATKSASDYELEVVFSNRFEYHAAAELVKEVQFEEVEGGVKTSTVRK
;
A
#
# COMPACT_ATOMS: atom_id res chain seq x y z
N MET A 1 18.94 34.46 60.12
CA MET A 1 17.47 34.40 60.32
C MET A 1 16.98 35.83 60.48
N GLU A 2 16.46 36.43 59.41
CA GLU A 2 15.83 37.75 59.45
C GLU A 2 14.44 37.68 58.81
N ARG A 3 13.51 38.36 59.47
CA ARG A 3 12.07 38.46 59.15
C ARG A 3 11.86 39.41 57.97
N ILE A 4 10.72 39.32 57.27
CA ILE A 4 9.71 40.41 57.19
C ILE A 4 8.54 40.10 56.22
N ARG A 5 7.33 40.29 56.77
CA ARG A 5 6.04 40.76 56.21
C ARG A 5 5.09 39.87 55.42
N SER A 6 3.83 40.22 55.68
CA SER A 6 2.55 39.58 55.44
C SER A 6 1.75 40.36 54.39
N GLN A 7 1.01 39.59 53.58
CA GLN A 7 -0.29 39.85 52.92
C GLN A 7 -0.55 41.20 52.22
N ARG A 8 -0.90 41.14 50.93
CA ARG A 8 -2.30 41.12 50.43
C ARG A 8 -2.33 40.98 48.91
N ARG A 9 -3.22 40.12 48.42
CA ARG A 9 -3.57 39.94 46.99
C ARG A 9 -4.33 41.16 46.47
N VAL A 10 -4.05 41.55 45.23
CA VAL A 10 -5.01 42.21 44.33
C VAL A 10 -4.89 41.49 42.99
N GLN A 11 -5.98 40.86 42.54
CA GLN A 11 -6.15 40.34 41.19
C GLN A 11 -6.60 41.50 40.29
N ILE A 12 -5.95 41.67 39.15
CA ILE A 12 -6.47 42.46 38.03
C ILE A 12 -6.38 41.55 36.81
N ASP A 13 -7.56 41.19 36.31
CA ASP A 13 -7.80 40.56 35.02
C ASP A 13 -7.99 41.69 34.01
N GLU A 14 -7.29 41.65 32.88
CA GLU A 14 -7.68 42.40 31.69
C GLU A 14 -6.92 41.89 30.47
N SER A 15 -7.62 41.00 29.75
CA SER A 15 -7.57 40.93 28.31
C SER A 15 -7.48 42.32 27.67
N GLN A 16 -6.36 42.61 26.99
CA GLN A 16 -6.30 43.03 25.58
C GLN A 16 -5.01 43.84 25.26
N LEU A 17 -4.27 43.30 24.27
CA LEU A 17 -3.48 44.00 23.22
C LEU A 17 -2.07 44.56 23.57
N PRO A 18 -1.21 44.87 22.57
CA PRO A 18 -0.83 44.12 21.35
C PRO A 18 0.70 44.17 21.02
N LYS A 19 1.10 43.51 19.90
CA LYS A 19 2.38 43.63 19.12
C LYS A 19 3.57 42.79 19.65
N TYR A 20 4.46 42.20 18.83
CA TYR A 20 5.07 42.61 17.56
C TYR A 20 5.41 41.41 16.66
N GLN A 21 5.60 41.70 15.36
CA GLN A 21 6.26 40.84 14.37
C GLN A 21 7.66 40.44 14.86
N ASP A 22 8.02 39.17 14.66
CA ASP A 22 9.41 38.75 14.59
C ASP A 22 9.56 37.88 13.34
N ASP A 23 10.25 38.45 12.35
CA ASP A 23 10.70 37.76 11.15
C ASP A 23 11.87 36.85 11.55
N HIS A 24 11.66 35.54 11.48
CA HIS A 24 12.75 34.58 11.40
C HIS A 24 12.52 33.63 10.25
N GLU A 25 13.33 33.82 9.21
CA GLU A 25 13.63 32.84 8.18
C GLU A 25 14.14 31.56 8.85
N GLU A 26 13.46 30.42 8.61
CA GLU A 26 14.07 29.11 8.73
C GLU A 26 13.76 28.25 7.50
N GLU A 27 14.81 27.96 6.75
CA GLU A 27 14.87 26.87 5.79
C GLU A 27 14.59 25.53 6.49
N GLY A 28 13.42 24.96 6.25
CA GLY A 28 12.97 23.72 6.88
C GLY A 28 12.57 22.66 5.87
N LYS A 29 13.52 21.76 5.56
CA LYS A 29 13.36 20.36 5.11
C LYS A 29 11.98 19.98 4.54
N SER A 30 11.96 19.68 3.23
CA SER A 30 10.85 18.98 2.56
C SER A 30 10.65 17.58 3.17
N GLY A 31 9.93 17.52 4.28
CA GLY A 31 9.45 16.29 4.90
C GLY A 31 8.42 15.62 3.99
N MET A 32 8.65 14.36 3.67
CA MET A 32 7.67 13.51 3.00
C MET A 32 6.40 13.49 3.87
N ARG A 33 5.28 14.01 3.36
CA ARG A 33 4.01 14.04 4.09
C ARG A 33 3.47 12.61 4.19
N PHE A 34 3.69 11.95 5.33
CA PHE A 34 2.90 10.80 5.73
C PHE A 34 1.53 11.33 6.15
N ARG A 35 0.53 11.11 5.31
CA ARG A 35 -0.85 11.43 5.67
C ARG A 35 -1.34 10.32 6.58
N SER A 36 -1.23 10.52 7.89
CA SER A 36 -2.03 9.76 8.86
C SER A 36 -3.49 10.17 8.62
N SER A 37 -4.22 9.38 7.85
CA SER A 37 -5.66 9.62 7.64
C SER A 37 -6.40 9.27 8.93
N ASP A 38 -6.61 10.29 9.77
CA ASP A 38 -7.58 10.25 10.85
C ASP A 38 -8.99 10.07 10.26
N ASN A 39 -9.52 8.87 10.47
CA ASN A 39 -10.93 8.58 10.70
C ASN A 39 -11.95 9.22 9.73
N SER A 40 -11.97 8.76 8.48
CA SER A 40 -13.23 8.63 7.74
C SER A 40 -13.56 7.15 7.69
N ARG A 41 -14.66 6.76 8.34
CA ARG A 41 -15.29 5.45 8.18
C ARG A 41 -15.31 5.11 6.70
N THR A 42 -14.61 4.06 6.30
CA THR A 42 -14.70 3.44 4.97
C THR A 42 -16.03 2.71 4.84
N GLU A 43 -17.13 3.40 5.14
CA GLU A 43 -18.45 2.95 4.74
C GLU A 43 -18.58 3.22 3.23
N ASN A 44 -18.57 2.12 2.47
CA ASN A 44 -19.12 2.01 1.11
C ASN A 44 -18.18 2.17 -0.10
N GLN A 45 -16.98 1.59 -0.04
CA GLN A 45 -16.48 0.88 -1.21
C GLN A 45 -15.95 -0.47 -0.78
N GLU A 46 -16.83 -1.47 -0.74
CA GLU A 46 -16.35 -2.83 -0.77
C GLU A 46 -15.75 -3.08 -2.16
N PRO A 47 -14.41 -3.19 -2.33
CA PRO A 47 -13.79 -3.34 -3.65
C PRO A 47 -14.22 -4.63 -4.38
N PHE A 48 -14.99 -5.47 -3.70
CA PHE A 48 -15.41 -6.78 -4.15
C PHE A 48 -16.93 -6.90 -4.29
N MET A 49 -17.72 -5.88 -3.95
CA MET A 49 -19.18 -5.83 -4.16
C MET A 49 -19.92 -7.15 -3.83
N GLY A 50 -19.52 -7.85 -2.76
CA GLY A 50 -20.08 -9.16 -2.38
C GLY A 50 -19.67 -10.38 -3.22
N VAL A 51 -18.89 -10.23 -4.30
CA VAL A 51 -18.47 -11.33 -5.20
C VAL A 51 -17.49 -12.29 -4.53
N LYS A 52 -16.72 -11.82 -3.53
CA LYS A 52 -15.64 -12.59 -2.93
C LYS A 52 -15.88 -12.95 -1.47
N VAL A 53 -15.61 -14.22 -1.14
CA VAL A 53 -15.62 -14.72 0.24
C VAL A 53 -14.44 -14.12 1.03
N ARG A 54 -14.74 -13.39 2.10
CA ARG A 54 -13.73 -12.73 2.95
C ARG A 54 -13.40 -13.56 4.19
N ARG A 55 -12.12 -13.55 4.57
CA ARG A 55 -11.70 -14.09 5.87
C ARG A 55 -12.22 -13.20 7.00
N LYS A 56 -12.67 -13.82 8.10
CA LYS A 56 -13.12 -13.11 9.30
C LYS A 56 -12.08 -12.09 9.81
N ALA A 57 -10.80 -12.47 9.80
CA ALA A 57 -9.69 -11.62 10.22
C ALA A 57 -9.45 -10.39 9.32
N SER A 58 -9.98 -10.37 8.09
CA SER A 58 -9.86 -9.24 7.17
C SER A 58 -11.04 -8.27 7.20
N LEU A 59 -12.17 -8.65 7.84
CA LEU A 59 -13.38 -7.82 7.85
C LEU A 59 -13.26 -6.57 8.73
N HIS A 60 -12.44 -6.62 9.79
CA HIS A 60 -12.33 -5.55 10.79
C HIS A 60 -10.90 -5.03 10.92
N ARG A 61 -10.08 -5.16 9.86
CA ARG A 61 -8.67 -4.74 9.90
C ARG A 61 -8.55 -3.32 9.35
N ASP A 62 -7.98 -2.42 10.15
CA ASP A 62 -7.64 -1.08 9.71
C ASP A 62 -6.50 -1.09 8.67
N TYR A 63 -6.66 -0.27 7.63
CA TYR A 63 -5.63 -0.05 6.61
C TYR A 63 -4.60 0.92 7.18
N ARG A 64 -3.34 0.48 7.23
CA ARG A 64 -2.22 1.28 7.73
C ARG A 64 -1.43 1.91 6.58
N GLY A 65 -1.48 1.31 5.39
CA GLY A 65 -0.63 1.67 4.26
C GLY A 65 0.81 1.17 4.46
N ASP A 66 1.58 1.81 5.35
CA ASP A 66 2.99 1.49 5.57
C ASP A 66 3.19 0.50 6.75
N TYR A 67 3.48 -0.75 6.41
CA TYR A 67 3.72 -1.84 7.36
C TYR A 67 5.20 -2.19 7.57
N ILE A 68 6.09 -1.61 6.78
CA ILE A 68 7.54 -1.81 6.93
C ILE A 68 8.25 -0.60 7.50
N ASP A 69 7.53 0.51 7.71
CA ASP A 69 8.08 1.78 8.15
C ASP A 69 9.16 2.26 7.16
N VAL A 70 8.73 2.67 5.97
CA VAL A 70 9.60 3.11 4.88
C VAL A 70 10.56 4.22 5.33
N ALA A 71 10.12 5.08 6.26
CA ALA A 71 10.93 6.16 6.83
C ALA A 71 12.19 5.65 7.55
N SER A 72 12.16 4.47 8.17
CA SER A 72 13.33 3.87 8.82
C SER A 72 14.30 3.17 7.85
N HIS A 73 14.01 3.17 6.55
CA HIS A 73 14.81 2.51 5.52
C HIS A 73 15.39 3.53 4.52
N PRO A 74 16.61 4.06 4.76
CA PRO A 74 17.18 5.13 3.94
C PRO A 74 17.30 4.81 2.44
N TYR A 75 17.49 3.53 2.08
CA TYR A 75 17.58 3.12 0.67
C TYR A 75 16.24 3.28 -0.07
N LEU A 76 15.10 3.06 0.61
CA LEU A 76 13.77 3.27 0.05
C LEU A 76 13.51 4.76 -0.14
N ILE A 77 13.86 5.58 0.85
CA ILE A 77 13.72 7.04 0.75
C ILE A 77 14.53 7.59 -0.43
N LYS A 78 15.79 7.17 -0.58
CA LYS A 78 16.63 7.56 -1.73
C LYS A 78 16.04 7.10 -3.06
N LEU A 79 15.48 5.89 -3.11
CA LEU A 79 14.82 5.37 -4.30
C LEU A 79 13.62 6.23 -4.70
N LEU A 80 12.73 6.53 -3.76
CA LEU A 80 11.52 7.33 -4.01
C LEU A 80 11.86 8.75 -4.43
N GLN A 81 12.82 9.38 -3.74
CA GLN A 81 13.34 10.71 -4.12
C GLN A 81 13.91 10.72 -5.54
N LYS A 82 14.68 9.70 -5.92
CA LYS A 82 15.24 9.57 -7.28
C LYS A 82 14.16 9.47 -8.36
N GLN A 83 13.02 8.86 -8.04
CA GLN A 83 11.89 8.68 -8.96
C GLN A 83 10.88 9.82 -8.91
N GLY A 84 11.02 10.74 -7.95
CA GLY A 84 10.10 11.86 -7.75
C GLY A 84 8.78 11.46 -7.06
N ASP A 85 8.69 10.25 -6.49
CA ASP A 85 7.53 9.80 -5.74
C ASP A 85 7.49 10.44 -4.36
N LYS A 86 6.37 11.07 -4.04
CA LYS A 86 6.21 11.86 -2.81
C LYS A 86 5.34 11.16 -1.77
N GLN A 87 4.52 10.21 -2.20
CA GLN A 87 3.56 9.55 -1.33
C GLN A 87 3.69 8.04 -1.41
N VAL A 88 3.93 7.40 -0.27
CA VAL A 88 3.78 5.95 -0.11
C VAL A 88 2.34 5.68 0.29
N MET A 89 1.60 4.94 -0.53
CA MET A 89 0.23 4.55 -0.25
C MET A 89 0.15 3.18 0.41
N PHE A 90 1.08 2.28 0.06
CA PHE A 90 1.20 0.97 0.68
C PHE A 90 2.65 0.47 0.67
N ALA A 91 3.08 -0.21 1.73
CA ALA A 91 4.36 -0.90 1.75
C ALA A 91 4.31 -2.12 2.69
N ASP A 92 4.56 -3.32 2.15
CA ASP A 92 4.57 -4.56 2.93
C ASP A 92 5.43 -5.65 2.28
N LYS A 93 5.79 -6.67 3.06
CA LYS A 93 6.43 -7.89 2.56
C LYS A 93 5.36 -8.85 2.04
N VAL A 94 5.46 -9.21 0.76
CA VAL A 94 4.55 -10.14 0.06
C VAL A 94 5.29 -11.37 -0.45
N LEU A 95 4.55 -12.43 -0.77
CA LEU A 95 5.09 -13.59 -1.50
C LEU A 95 4.88 -13.38 -3.00
N LYS A 96 5.96 -13.34 -3.77
CA LYS A 96 5.93 -13.36 -5.24
C LYS A 96 6.18 -14.78 -5.74
N PHE A 97 5.40 -15.20 -6.73
CA PHE A 97 5.61 -16.45 -7.46
C PHE A 97 6.46 -16.19 -8.70
N THR A 98 7.60 -16.89 -8.81
CA THR A 98 8.50 -16.74 -9.96
C THR A 98 8.02 -17.58 -11.15
N SER A 99 8.57 -17.32 -12.33
CA SER A 99 8.35 -18.14 -13.54
C SER A 99 8.69 -19.62 -13.33
N SER A 100 9.64 -19.94 -12.45
CA SER A 100 9.97 -21.32 -12.06
C SER A 100 8.99 -21.96 -11.07
N GLY A 101 8.01 -21.22 -10.55
CA GLY A 101 7.08 -21.69 -9.51
C GLY A 101 7.59 -21.50 -8.07
N LYS A 102 8.85 -21.08 -7.88
CA LYS A 102 9.38 -20.77 -6.53
C LYS A 102 8.72 -19.53 -5.96
N MET A 103 8.41 -19.58 -4.66
CA MET A 103 7.97 -18.43 -3.87
C MET A 103 9.19 -17.63 -3.40
N LYS A 104 9.16 -16.31 -3.55
CA LYS A 104 10.17 -15.40 -3.03
C LYS A 104 9.51 -14.28 -2.24
N ARG A 105 10.05 -13.97 -1.07
CA ARG A 105 9.64 -12.78 -0.31
C ARG A 105 10.12 -11.52 -1.04
N ARG A 106 9.23 -10.54 -1.21
CA ARG A 106 9.51 -9.26 -1.84
C ARG A 106 8.85 -8.15 -1.05
N ILE A 107 9.44 -6.96 -1.08
CA ILE A 107 8.71 -5.76 -0.67
C ILE A 107 7.87 -5.32 -1.86
N LEU A 108 6.57 -5.18 -1.64
CA LEU A 108 5.64 -4.50 -2.52
C LEU A 108 5.43 -3.11 -1.94
N LEU A 109 5.87 -2.09 -2.68
CA LEU A 109 5.66 -0.69 -2.33
C LEU A 109 4.84 -0.04 -3.45
N ILE A 110 3.77 0.66 -3.09
CA ILE A 110 2.85 1.33 -4.00
C ILE A 110 2.87 2.82 -3.68
N THR A 111 3.08 3.64 -4.69
CA THR A 111 3.01 5.09 -4.64
C THR A 111 1.81 5.60 -5.44
N ASP A 112 1.68 6.92 -5.51
CA ASP A 112 0.75 7.63 -6.37
C ASP A 112 1.07 7.51 -7.88
N PHE A 113 2.25 6.99 -8.26
CA PHE A 113 2.65 6.85 -9.68
C PHE A 113 3.04 5.44 -10.11
N ALA A 114 3.59 4.62 -9.21
CA ALA A 114 4.17 3.34 -9.59
C ALA A 114 4.13 2.29 -8.47
N ILE A 115 4.23 1.03 -8.89
CA ILE A 115 4.53 -0.12 -8.04
C ILE A 115 6.02 -0.41 -8.11
N TYR A 116 6.60 -0.69 -6.94
CA TYR A 116 7.97 -1.11 -6.75
C TYR A 116 8.03 -2.51 -6.15
N ILE A 117 8.82 -3.37 -6.79
CA ILE A 117 9.14 -4.71 -6.29
C ILE A 117 10.61 -4.74 -5.89
N LEU A 118 10.88 -4.89 -4.59
CA LEU A 118 12.23 -4.93 -4.07
C LEU A 118 12.55 -6.27 -3.41
N ASP A 119 13.83 -6.58 -3.37
CA ASP A 119 14.35 -7.74 -2.67
C ASP A 119 14.80 -7.35 -1.26
N PRO A 120 14.10 -7.80 -0.20
CA PRO A 120 14.37 -7.36 1.17
C PRO A 120 15.71 -7.83 1.75
N GLU A 121 16.39 -8.76 1.07
CA GLU A 121 17.69 -9.29 1.53
C GLU A 121 18.87 -8.52 0.93
N THR A 122 18.66 -7.91 -0.24
CA THR A 122 19.72 -7.25 -1.01
C THR A 122 19.46 -5.76 -1.22
N ASP A 123 18.33 -5.25 -0.70
CA ASP A 123 17.79 -3.91 -0.91
C ASP A 123 17.66 -3.51 -2.40
N ALA A 124 17.73 -4.50 -3.30
CA ALA A 124 17.77 -4.28 -4.73
C ALA A 124 16.36 -4.08 -5.29
N LEU A 125 16.17 -2.99 -6.03
CA LEU A 125 15.00 -2.80 -6.89
C LEU A 125 15.00 -3.87 -7.99
N LYS A 126 13.99 -4.74 -8.01
CA LYS A 126 13.83 -5.78 -9.03
C LYS A 126 12.95 -5.33 -10.18
N ARG A 127 11.95 -4.50 -9.93
CA ARG A 127 11.07 -3.96 -10.96
C ARG A 127 10.36 -2.70 -10.47
N ARG A 128 10.15 -1.75 -11.39
CA ARG A 128 9.24 -0.61 -11.24
C ARG A 128 8.20 -0.71 -12.34
N ILE A 129 6.93 -0.56 -12.01
CA ILE A 129 5.79 -0.64 -12.95
C ILE A 129 4.98 0.63 -12.77
N ALA A 130 4.81 1.44 -13.82
CA ALA A 130 3.92 2.59 -13.75
C ALA A 130 2.48 2.13 -13.57
N LEU A 131 1.67 2.85 -12.79
CA LEU A 131 0.25 2.50 -12.60
C LEU A 131 -0.51 2.45 -13.93
N ALA A 132 -0.18 3.36 -14.86
CA ALA A 132 -0.75 3.39 -16.21
C ALA A 132 -0.42 2.17 -17.09
N ALA A 133 0.54 1.33 -16.70
CA ALA A 133 0.85 0.09 -17.41
C ALA A 133 0.03 -1.12 -16.92
N ILE A 134 -0.75 -0.94 -15.85
CA ILE A 134 -1.59 -1.99 -15.28
C ILE A 134 -2.92 -2.00 -16.03
N ASP A 135 -3.27 -3.14 -16.60
CA ASP A 135 -4.55 -3.34 -17.28
C ASP A 135 -5.66 -3.66 -16.28
N LYS A 136 -5.42 -4.71 -15.49
CA LYS A 136 -6.39 -5.24 -14.53
C LYS A 136 -5.73 -6.04 -13.40
N MET A 137 -6.52 -6.32 -12.38
CA MET A 137 -6.18 -7.28 -11.34
C MET A 137 -7.06 -8.53 -11.44
N CYS A 138 -6.46 -9.71 -11.26
CA CYS A 138 -7.19 -10.98 -11.19
C CYS A 138 -7.15 -11.55 -9.77
N LEU A 139 -8.29 -11.98 -9.26
CA LEU A 139 -8.45 -12.58 -7.94
C LEU A 139 -9.37 -13.80 -8.03
N SER A 140 -9.23 -14.73 -7.09
CA SER A 140 -10.25 -15.76 -6.89
C SER A 140 -11.45 -15.19 -6.11
N GLU A 141 -12.58 -15.88 -6.24
CA GLU A 141 -13.80 -15.65 -5.45
C GLU A 141 -13.68 -16.25 -4.04
N LEU A 142 -12.65 -17.08 -3.82
CA LEU A 142 -12.46 -17.84 -2.59
C LEU A 142 -11.65 -17.05 -1.54
N SER A 143 -11.69 -17.60 -0.33
CA SER A 143 -11.04 -17.05 0.85
C SER A 143 -9.52 -17.31 0.90
N ASP A 144 -8.80 -16.92 -0.16
CA ASP A 144 -7.33 -17.03 -0.23
C ASP A 144 -6.60 -15.66 -0.14
N ASN A 145 -5.28 -15.69 -0.35
CA ASN A 145 -4.38 -14.55 -0.33
C ASN A 145 -3.85 -14.11 -1.69
N PHE A 146 -4.21 -14.80 -2.76
CA PHE A 146 -3.63 -14.63 -4.09
C PHE A 146 -4.30 -13.51 -4.88
N PHE A 147 -3.48 -12.81 -5.64
CA PHE A 147 -3.89 -11.83 -6.63
C PHE A 147 -2.84 -11.77 -7.74
N ALA A 148 -3.27 -11.46 -8.95
CA ALA A 148 -2.38 -11.15 -10.06
C ALA A 148 -2.57 -9.71 -10.53
N ILE A 149 -1.48 -9.10 -10.98
CA ILE A 149 -1.45 -7.78 -11.63
C ILE A 149 -1.08 -8.04 -13.09
N ILE A 150 -2.00 -7.71 -13.99
CA ILE A 150 -1.85 -7.92 -15.43
C ILE A 150 -1.23 -6.67 -16.06
N ILE A 151 -0.14 -6.86 -16.81
CA ILE A 151 0.71 -5.79 -17.31
C ILE A 151 1.02 -6.10 -18.79
N PRO A 152 0.14 -5.73 -19.74
CA PRO A 152 0.24 -6.18 -21.13
C PRO A 152 1.53 -5.79 -21.86
N THR A 153 2.18 -4.72 -21.41
CA THR A 153 3.44 -4.24 -22.00
C THR A 153 4.65 -5.08 -21.59
N GLU A 154 4.50 -5.97 -20.62
CA GLU A 154 5.58 -6.78 -20.04
C GLU A 154 5.01 -8.13 -19.52
N TYR A 155 5.67 -8.77 -18.54
CA TYR A 155 5.14 -9.95 -17.85
C TYR A 155 4.34 -9.59 -16.59
N ASP A 156 3.41 -10.44 -16.20
CA ASP A 156 2.50 -10.25 -15.08
C ASP A 156 3.13 -10.58 -13.72
N LEU A 157 2.45 -10.20 -12.65
CA LEU A 157 2.85 -10.53 -11.28
C LEU A 157 1.78 -11.38 -10.60
N LEU A 158 2.09 -12.65 -10.30
CA LEU A 158 1.31 -13.44 -9.34
C LEU A 158 1.91 -13.30 -7.93
N MET A 159 1.10 -12.87 -6.98
CA MET A 159 1.52 -12.60 -5.59
C MET A 159 0.50 -13.11 -4.58
N ALA A 160 0.93 -13.28 -3.33
CA ALA A 160 0.07 -13.55 -2.20
C ALA A 160 0.39 -12.64 -1.01
N SER A 161 -0.66 -12.10 -0.39
CA SER A 161 -0.57 -11.26 0.81
C SER A 161 -1.80 -11.42 1.70
N THR A 162 -1.59 -11.37 3.02
CA THR A 162 -2.71 -11.29 3.99
C THR A 162 -3.45 -9.96 3.93
N ARG A 163 -2.84 -8.94 3.31
CA ARG A 163 -3.39 -7.60 3.08
C ARG A 163 -3.94 -7.44 1.65
N LYS A 164 -4.28 -8.55 0.98
CA LYS A 164 -4.82 -8.56 -0.39
C LYS A 164 -5.93 -7.51 -0.61
N THR A 165 -6.87 -7.37 0.32
CA THR A 165 -7.97 -6.40 0.21
C THR A 165 -7.45 -4.97 0.13
N GLU A 166 -6.58 -4.57 1.06
CA GLU A 166 -5.98 -3.24 1.10
C GLU A 166 -5.15 -2.96 -0.15
N ILE A 167 -4.35 -3.93 -0.61
CA ILE A 167 -3.56 -3.79 -1.85
C ILE A 167 -4.47 -3.48 -3.04
N VAL A 168 -5.59 -4.20 -3.18
CA VAL A 168 -6.54 -3.95 -4.27
C VAL A 168 -7.16 -2.56 -4.14
N THR A 169 -7.65 -2.20 -2.96
CA THR A 169 -8.25 -0.87 -2.71
C THR A 169 -7.27 0.25 -3.04
N VAL A 170 -6.03 0.16 -2.54
CA VAL A 170 -4.98 1.14 -2.80
C VAL A 170 -4.67 1.25 -4.29
N LEU A 171 -4.61 0.14 -5.04
CA LEU A 171 -4.36 0.20 -6.47
C LEU A 171 -5.51 0.80 -7.28
N ILE A 172 -6.76 0.52 -6.90
CA ILE A 172 -7.94 1.17 -7.51
C ILE A 172 -7.87 2.68 -7.26
N GLU A 173 -7.68 3.10 -6.01
CA GLU A 173 -7.62 4.51 -5.62
C GLU A 173 -6.45 5.24 -6.29
N ALA A 174 -5.26 4.63 -6.29
CA ALA A 174 -4.07 5.22 -6.89
C ALA A 174 -4.21 5.37 -8.41
N THR A 175 -4.73 4.35 -9.10
CA THR A 175 -4.91 4.38 -10.57
C THR A 175 -5.96 5.42 -10.98
N LYS A 176 -7.08 5.49 -10.23
CA LYS A 176 -8.13 6.49 -10.41
C LYS A 176 -7.68 7.93 -10.10
N SER A 177 -6.73 8.08 -9.17
CA SER A 177 -6.16 9.39 -8.85
C SER A 177 -5.11 9.84 -9.86
N ALA A 178 -4.36 8.89 -10.42
CA ALA A 178 -3.32 9.14 -11.43
C ALA A 178 -3.88 9.33 -12.85
N SER A 179 -5.07 8.79 -13.12
CA SER A 179 -5.74 8.84 -14.43
C SER A 179 -7.25 8.67 -14.28
N ASP A 180 -8.03 9.16 -15.23
CA ASP A 180 -9.49 8.89 -15.29
C ASP A 180 -9.83 7.42 -15.65
N TYR A 181 -8.83 6.53 -15.66
CA TYR A 181 -9.00 5.10 -15.90
C TYR A 181 -9.40 4.39 -14.61
N GLU A 182 -10.46 3.59 -14.69
CA GLU A 182 -10.87 2.71 -13.59
C GLU A 182 -10.22 1.34 -13.74
N LEU A 183 -9.34 0.99 -12.79
CA LEU A 183 -8.67 -0.30 -12.78
C LEU A 183 -9.68 -1.45 -12.67
N GLU A 184 -9.74 -2.30 -13.68
CA GLU A 184 -10.61 -3.48 -13.66
C GLU A 184 -10.13 -4.52 -12.64
N VAL A 185 -11.08 -5.09 -11.90
CA VAL A 185 -10.82 -6.18 -10.96
C VAL A 185 -11.70 -7.39 -11.33
N VAL A 186 -11.04 -8.43 -11.85
CA VAL A 186 -11.69 -9.65 -12.33
C VAL A 186 -11.66 -10.73 -11.26
N PHE A 187 -12.83 -11.31 -10.98
CA PHE A 187 -12.98 -12.47 -10.12
C PHE A 187 -13.12 -13.74 -10.97
N SER A 188 -12.24 -14.70 -10.74
CA SER A 188 -12.35 -16.03 -11.31
C SER A 188 -11.50 -17.00 -10.50
N ASN A 189 -12.04 -18.20 -10.24
CA ASN A 189 -11.29 -19.29 -9.61
C ASN A 189 -10.27 -19.93 -10.57
N ARG A 190 -10.17 -19.43 -11.81
CA ARG A 190 -9.18 -19.83 -12.80
C ARG A 190 -8.82 -18.66 -13.70
N PHE A 191 -7.55 -18.28 -13.76
CA PHE A 191 -7.10 -17.24 -14.69
C PHE A 191 -5.67 -17.47 -15.16
N GLU A 192 -5.40 -16.97 -16.36
CA GLU A 192 -4.09 -16.98 -16.98
C GLU A 192 -3.29 -15.74 -16.60
N TYR A 193 -1.97 -15.88 -16.60
CA TYR A 193 -1.02 -14.78 -16.43
C TYR A 193 0.29 -15.10 -17.15
N HIS A 194 0.94 -14.07 -17.68
CA HIS A 194 2.27 -14.13 -18.29
C HIS A 194 3.34 -14.17 -17.19
N ALA A 195 3.81 -15.36 -16.84
CA ALA A 195 4.88 -15.52 -15.84
C ALA A 195 6.26 -15.07 -16.35
N ALA A 196 6.45 -15.00 -17.66
CA ALA A 196 7.52 -14.36 -18.41
C ALA A 196 7.01 -14.02 -19.82
N ALA A 197 7.81 -13.34 -20.65
CA ALA A 197 7.41 -12.93 -22.00
C ALA A 197 6.76 -14.07 -22.82
N GLU A 198 7.44 -15.22 -22.88
CA GLU A 198 6.99 -16.41 -23.64
C GLU A 198 6.46 -17.54 -22.74
N LEU A 199 6.03 -17.22 -21.52
CA LEU A 199 5.57 -18.23 -20.57
C LEU A 199 4.24 -17.83 -19.95
N VAL A 200 3.16 -18.36 -20.52
CA VAL A 200 1.82 -18.27 -19.94
C VAL A 200 1.62 -19.42 -18.95
N LYS A 201 1.05 -19.08 -17.80
CA LYS A 201 0.61 -20.04 -16.80
C LYS A 201 -0.82 -19.76 -16.44
N GLU A 202 -1.47 -20.78 -15.92
CA GLU A 202 -2.80 -20.67 -15.37
C GLU A 202 -2.78 -21.08 -13.91
N VAL A 203 -3.39 -20.25 -13.07
CA VAL A 203 -3.61 -20.57 -11.67
C VAL A 203 -5.06 -20.96 -11.46
N GLN A 204 -5.28 -22.01 -10.66
CA GLN A 204 -6.60 -22.55 -10.33
C GLN A 204 -6.76 -22.62 -8.82
N PHE A 205 -7.95 -22.24 -8.36
CA PHE A 205 -8.35 -22.20 -6.96
C PHE A 205 -9.55 -23.13 -6.76
N GLU A 206 -9.42 -24.03 -5.79
CA GLU A 206 -10.44 -25.04 -5.48
C GLU A 206 -10.72 -24.98 -3.98
N GLU A 207 -12.00 -24.91 -3.60
CA GLU A 207 -12.39 -25.05 -2.20
C GLU A 207 -12.21 -26.51 -1.78
N VAL A 208 -11.52 -26.72 -0.68
CA VAL A 208 -11.26 -28.04 -0.10
C VAL A 208 -11.57 -28.01 1.38
N GLU A 209 -11.71 -29.18 2.01
CA GLU A 209 -11.91 -29.26 3.45
C GLU A 209 -10.79 -28.50 4.19
N GLY A 210 -11.19 -27.46 4.93
CA GLY A 210 -10.26 -26.64 5.72
C GLY A 210 -9.57 -25.49 4.98
N GLY A 211 -9.86 -25.22 3.69
CA GLY A 211 -9.31 -24.03 3.03
C GLY A 211 -9.43 -23.99 1.51
N VAL A 212 -8.46 -23.33 0.88
CA VAL A 212 -8.37 -23.19 -0.57
C VAL A 212 -7.10 -23.87 -1.05
N LYS A 213 -7.25 -24.81 -1.98
CA LYS A 213 -6.15 -25.43 -2.70
C LYS A 213 -5.83 -24.59 -3.93
N THR A 214 -4.55 -24.26 -4.09
CA THR A 214 -4.05 -23.50 -5.25
C THR A 214 -3.14 -24.39 -6.08
N SER A 215 -3.40 -24.49 -7.38
CA SER A 215 -2.54 -25.17 -8.33
C SER A 215 -2.15 -24.25 -9.47
N THR A 216 -1.00 -24.50 -10.09
CA THR A 216 -0.53 -23.73 -11.23
C THR A 216 -0.06 -24.67 -12.31
N VAL A 217 -0.59 -24.49 -13.52
CA VAL A 217 -0.25 -25.28 -14.71
C VAL A 217 0.38 -24.39 -15.77
N ARG A 218 1.28 -24.95 -16.57
CA ARG A 218 1.82 -24.28 -17.76
C ARG A 218 0.84 -24.49 -18.92
N LYS A 219 0.56 -23.44 -19.68
CA LYS A 219 -0.17 -23.54 -20.94
C LYS A 219 0.80 -23.61 -22.12
#